data_AF-A0A947CUD0-F1
#
_entry.id   AF-A0A947CUD0-F1
#
_cell.length_a   1.000
_cell.length_b   1.000
_cell.length_c   1.000
_cell.angle_alpha   90.00
_cell.angle_beta   90.00
_cell.angle_gamma   90.00
#
_symmetry.space_group_name_H-M   'P 1'
#
loop_
_entity.id
_entity.type
_entity.pdbx_description
1 polymer ?
#
loop_
_entity_poly.entity_id
_entity_poly.type
_entity_poly.pdbx_seq_one_letter_code
_entity_poly.pdbx_strand_id
1 'polypeptide(L)' 'AAIERAGLELVDHFTLPDEAWWDDFYGPMEARIDELRTTHEGDDEALAILDELAGEPKMHRQCAGFYGYQFFVAQR' A
#
# COMPACT_ATOMS: atom_id res chain seq x y z
N ALA A 1 24.16 6.06 -8.56
CA ALA A 1 22.81 5.45 -8.35
C ALA A 1 21.92 5.66 -9.59
N ALA A 2 20.76 5.00 -9.69
CA ALA A 2 19.83 5.18 -10.83
C ALA A 2 19.39 6.65 -11.00
N ILE A 3 19.21 7.37 -9.89
CA ILE A 3 18.86 8.80 -9.84
C ILE A 3 19.95 9.66 -10.50
N GLU A 4 21.21 9.48 -10.10
CA GLU A 4 22.35 10.20 -10.70
C GLU A 4 22.53 9.89 -12.20
N ARG A 5 22.31 8.62 -12.60
CA ARG A 5 22.37 8.22 -14.02
C ARG A 5 21.27 8.88 -14.86
N ALA A 6 20.17 9.29 -14.23
CA ALA A 6 19.11 10.05 -14.87
C ALA A 6 19.45 11.57 -14.98
N GLY A 7 20.64 12.00 -14.53
CA GLY A 7 21.06 13.40 -14.54
C GLY A 7 20.42 14.23 -13.43
N LEU A 8 19.92 13.58 -12.38
CA LEU A 8 19.33 14.22 -11.21
C LEU A 8 20.26 14.12 -10.02
N GLU A 9 20.33 15.19 -9.23
CA GLU A 9 21.01 15.19 -7.95
C GLU A 9 20.02 14.76 -6.86
N LEU A 10 20.39 13.75 -6.07
CA LEU A 10 19.59 13.30 -4.93
C LEU A 10 19.72 14.33 -3.80
N VAL A 11 18.61 14.95 -3.42
CA VAL A 11 18.54 15.96 -2.36
C VAL A 11 18.24 15.30 -1.02
N ASP A 12 17.28 14.38 -0.99
CA ASP A 12 16.88 13.68 0.24
C ASP A 12 16.19 12.34 -0.07
N HIS A 13 16.11 11.46 0.92
CA HIS A 13 15.29 10.27 0.84
C HIS A 13 14.83 9.83 2.24
N PHE A 14 13.58 9.38 2.35
CA PHE A 14 13.05 8.87 3.61
C PHE A 14 12.10 7.68 3.37
N THR A 15 12.15 6.73 4.30
CA THR A 15 11.24 5.58 4.32
C THR A 15 9.92 6.02 4.91
N LEU A 16 8.81 5.60 4.30
CA LEU A 16 7.50 5.84 4.89
C LEU A 16 7.37 5.07 6.20
N PRO A 17 6.86 5.72 7.26
CA PRO A 17 6.58 5.03 8.50
C PRO A 17 5.39 4.08 8.32
N ASP A 18 5.28 3.06 9.16
CA ASP A 18 4.23 2.03 9.08
C ASP A 18 2.83 2.65 9.23
N GLU A 19 2.73 3.72 10.01
CA GLU A 19 1.51 4.49 10.24
C GLU A 19 0.92 5.04 8.92
N ALA A 20 1.78 5.45 7.97
CA ALA A 20 1.32 5.94 6.66
C ALA A 20 0.63 4.86 5.82
N TRP A 21 0.91 3.58 6.09
CA TRP A 21 0.20 2.47 5.45
C TRP A 21 -1.13 2.18 6.14
N TRP A 22 -1.20 2.27 7.47
CA TRP A 22 -2.40 1.91 8.22
C TRP A 22 -3.44 3.02 8.25
N ASP A 23 -3.02 4.24 8.57
CA ASP A 23 -3.93 5.36 8.81
C ASP A 23 -4.54 5.86 7.49
N ASP A 24 -3.72 5.93 6.43
CA ASP A 24 -4.12 6.55 5.16
C ASP A 24 -4.53 5.54 4.07
N PHE A 25 -4.17 4.25 4.20
CA PHE A 25 -4.39 3.26 3.14
C PHE A 25 -5.15 2.00 3.59
N TYR A 26 -4.54 1.12 4.37
CA TYR A 26 -5.12 -0.17 4.72
C TYR A 26 -6.32 -0.07 5.67
N GLY A 27 -6.30 0.84 6.64
CA GLY A 27 -7.46 1.05 7.52
C GLY A 27 -8.72 1.46 6.75
N PRO A 28 -8.65 2.51 5.91
CA PRO A 28 -9.74 2.88 5.01
C PRO A 28 -10.12 1.76 4.02
N MET A 29 -9.15 1.02 3.50
CA MET A 29 -9.39 -0.10 2.58
C MET A 29 -10.18 -1.24 3.23
N GLU A 30 -9.81 -1.66 4.45
CA GLU A 30 -10.53 -2.73 5.17
C GLU A 30 -11.99 -2.34 5.43
N ALA A 31 -12.23 -1.11 5.89
CA ALA A 31 -13.59 -0.61 6.07
C ALA A 31 -14.39 -0.62 4.75
N ARG A 32 -13.75 -0.24 3.63
CA ARG A 32 -14.40 -0.24 2.33
C ARG A 32 -14.68 -1.65 1.81
N ILE A 33 -13.79 -2.61 2.06
CA ILE A 33 -14.00 -4.02 1.72
C ILE A 33 -15.22 -4.57 2.45
N ASP A 34 -15.37 -4.26 3.75
CA ASP A 34 -16.53 -4.72 4.54
C ASP A 34 -17.85 -4.18 3.98
N GLU A 35 -17.91 -2.89 3.62
CA GLU A 35 -19.09 -2.29 2.97
C GLU A 35 -19.43 -2.96 1.62
N LEU A 36 -18.40 -3.26 0.82
CA LEU A 36 -18.57 -3.86 -0.51
C LEU A 36 -19.02 -5.31 -0.40
N ARG A 37 -18.60 -6.07 0.61
CA ARG A 37 -19.08 -7.44 0.84
C ARG A 37 -20.58 -7.49 1.05
N THR A 38 -21.13 -6.57 1.86
CA THR A 38 -22.58 -6.47 2.05
C THR A 38 -23.30 -6.04 0.76
N THR A 39 -22.69 -5.13 -0.01
CA THR A 39 -23.28 -4.63 -1.27
C THR A 39 -23.34 -5.71 -2.35
N HIS A 40 -22.35 -6.60 -2.38
CA HIS A 40 -22.20 -7.66 -3.38
C HIS A 40 -22.58 -9.06 -2.83
N GLU A 41 -23.47 -9.12 -1.84
CA GLU A 41 -23.96 -10.40 -1.32
C GLU A 41 -24.56 -11.27 -2.44
N GLY A 42 -24.02 -12.49 -2.58
CA GLY A 42 -24.44 -13.45 -3.60
C GLY A 42 -23.74 -13.33 -4.96
N ASP A 43 -22.79 -12.40 -5.10
CA ASP A 43 -21.88 -12.33 -6.25
C ASP A 43 -20.53 -12.95 -5.87
N ASP A 44 -20.38 -14.25 -6.14
CA ASP A 44 -19.18 -15.02 -5.78
C ASP A 44 -17.90 -14.48 -6.45
N GLU A 45 -18.00 -13.88 -7.63
CA GLU A 45 -16.85 -13.30 -8.34
C GLU A 45 -16.38 -12.02 -7.63
N ALA A 46 -17.32 -11.12 -7.31
CA ALA A 46 -17.01 -9.91 -6.57
C ALA A 46 -16.43 -10.23 -5.17
N LEU A 47 -16.99 -11.22 -4.47
CA LEU A 47 -16.50 -11.63 -3.15
C LEU A 47 -15.09 -12.22 -3.22
N ALA A 48 -14.76 -13.00 -4.26
CA ALA A 48 -13.42 -13.54 -4.45
C ALA A 48 -12.36 -12.44 -4.67
N ILE A 49 -12.70 -11.40 -5.44
CA ILE A 49 -11.82 -10.24 -5.62
C ILE A 49 -11.60 -9.50 -4.29
N LEU A 50 -12.65 -9.32 -3.49
CA LEU A 50 -12.56 -8.69 -2.17
C LEU A 50 -11.73 -9.52 -1.17
N ASP A 51 -11.78 -10.85 -1.25
CA ASP A 51 -10.92 -11.76 -0.48
C ASP A 51 -9.44 -11.61 -0.87
N GLU A 52 -9.14 -11.50 -2.17
CA GLU A 52 -7.79 -11.29 -2.67
C GLU A 52 -7.22 -9.94 -2.18
N LEU A 53 -7.99 -8.86 -2.30
CA LEU A 53 -7.61 -7.53 -1.83
C LEU A 53 -7.39 -7.49 -0.31
N ALA A 54 -8.20 -8.20 0.47
CA ALA A 54 -8.02 -8.32 1.92
C ALA A 54 -6.73 -9.09 2.31
N GLY A 55 -6.12 -9.81 1.37
CA GLY A 55 -4.84 -10.50 1.56
C GLY A 55 -3.66 -9.53 1.75
N GLU A 56 -3.67 -8.38 1.09
CA GLU A 56 -2.57 -7.42 1.11
C GLU A 56 -2.35 -6.77 2.50
N PRO A 57 -3.38 -6.21 3.18
CA PRO A 57 -3.23 -5.73 4.56
C PRO A 57 -2.73 -6.83 5.52
N LYS A 58 -3.22 -8.06 5.36
CA LYS A 58 -2.81 -9.21 6.19
C LYS A 58 -1.33 -9.53 6.00
N MET A 59 -0.84 -9.51 4.77
CA MET A 59 0.58 -9.69 4.46
C MET A 59 1.41 -8.55 5.04
N HIS A 60 0.94 -7.31 4.96
CA HIS A 60 1.64 -6.16 5.54
C HIS A 60 1.82 -6.29 7.05
N ARG A 61 0.78 -6.68 7.80
CA ARG A 61 0.90 -6.95 9.26
C ARG A 61 2.00 -7.95 9.61
N GLN A 62 2.25 -8.93 8.76
CA GLN A 62 3.22 -10.00 9.02
C GLN A 62 4.63 -9.64 8.55
N CYS A 63 4.74 -8.81 7.51
CA CYS A 63 5.99 -8.60 6.77
C CYS A 63 6.41 -7.13 6.63
N ALA A 64 5.78 -6.19 7.35
CA ALA A 64 6.08 -4.75 7.29
C ALA A 64 7.57 -4.42 7.52
N GLY A 65 8.30 -5.24 8.27
CA GLY A 65 9.74 -5.05 8.49
C GLY A 65 10.64 -5.42 7.29
N PHE A 66 10.10 -6.04 6.24
CA PHE A 66 10.88 -6.57 5.11
C PHE A 66 10.67 -5.81 3.80
N TYR A 67 9.64 -4.97 3.73
CA TYR A 67 9.35 -4.14 2.56
C TYR A 67 8.64 -2.86 2.98
N GLY A 68 8.75 -1.81 2.17
CA GLY A 68 8.12 -0.53 2.45
C GLY A 68 8.26 0.41 1.27
N TYR A 69 7.69 1.60 1.42
CA TYR A 69 7.81 2.67 0.43
C TYR A 69 8.96 3.60 0.83
N GLN A 70 9.72 4.02 -0.19
CA GLN A 70 10.83 4.94 -0.05
C GLN A 70 10.58 6.13 -0.97
N PHE A 71 10.56 7.33 -0.40
CA PHE A 71 10.56 8.55 -1.18
C PHE A 71 11.99 8.99 -1.47
N PHE A 72 12.17 9.54 -2.66
CA PHE A 72 13.39 10.18 -3.10
C PHE A 72 13.03 11.58 -3.60
N VAL A 73 13.67 12.59 -3.05
CA VAL A 73 13.57 13.99 -3.47
C VAL A 73 14.81 14.29 -4.28
N ALA A 74 14.64 14.69 -5.54
CA ALA A 74 15.75 14.95 -6.44
C ALA A 74 15.52 16.24 -7.23
N GLN A 75 16.61 16.89 -7.60
CA GLN A 75 16.63 18.14 -8.36
C GLN A 75 17.46 18.00 -9.63
N ARG A 76 17.34 18.98 -10.53
CA ARG A 76 18.10 19.06 -11.78
C ARG A 76 18.90 20.35 -11.85
#